data_AF-A0AAF0UXB3-F1
#
_entry.id   AF-A0AAF0UXB3-F1
#
_cell.length_a   1.000
_cell.length_b   1.000
_cell.length_c   1.000
_cell.angle_alpha   90.00
_cell.angle_beta   90.00
_cell.angle_gamma   90.00
#
_symmetry.space_group_name_H-M   'P 1'
#
loop_
_entity.id
_entity.type
_entity.pdbx_description
1 polymer ?
#
loop_
_entity_poly.entity_id
_entity_poly.type
_entity_poly.pdbx_seq_one_letter_code
_entity_poly.pdbx_strand_id
1 'polypeptide(L)'
;EVLEACHTSPVGCHHGGIHTTSKVLQCGYYWSTMIIDSHMLYKCCVQCQLQGSISRRYVLPLSKILEIDFFYVWGIYFMGPFPRSFGNK
;
A
#
# COMPACT_ATOMS: atom_id res chain seq x y z
N GLU A 1 22.41 10.20 -4.67
CA GLU A 1 23.52 9.26 -4.44
C GLU A 1 23.50 8.59 -3.06
N VAL A 2 23.94 9.22 -1.95
CA VAL A 2 24.00 8.54 -0.63
C VAL A 2 22.62 8.06 -0.12
N LEU A 3 21.60 8.92 -0.23
CA LEU A 3 20.23 8.57 0.15
C LEU A 3 19.67 7.41 -0.67
N GLU A 4 19.81 7.47 -1.99
CA GLU A 4 19.39 6.40 -2.89
C GLU A 4 20.11 5.10 -2.57
N ALA A 5 21.43 5.12 -2.42
CA ALA A 5 22.23 3.95 -2.09
C ALA A 5 21.78 3.32 -0.76
N CYS A 6 21.49 4.14 0.26
CA CYS A 6 20.98 3.66 1.55
C CYS A 6 19.55 3.10 1.45
N HIS A 7 18.71 3.65 0.55
CA HIS A 7 17.33 3.23 0.34
C HIS A 7 17.21 1.95 -0.48
N THR A 8 17.98 1.83 -1.56
CA THR A 8 17.96 0.70 -2.51
C THR A 8 18.93 -0.42 -2.16
N SER A 9 19.77 -0.22 -1.13
CA SER A 9 20.67 -1.27 -0.63
C SER A 9 19.89 -2.57 -0.36
N PRO A 10 20.51 -3.75 -0.59
CA PRO A 10 19.92 -5.03 -0.21
C PRO A 10 19.49 -5.09 1.26
N VAL A 11 20.17 -4.35 2.13
CA VAL A 11 19.84 -4.19 3.56
C VAL A 11 18.87 -3.03 3.81
N GLY A 12 18.83 -2.07 2.88
CA GLY A 12 17.93 -0.91 2.88
C GLY A 12 16.47 -1.26 2.58
N CYS A 13 16.22 -2.39 1.91
CA CYS A 13 14.92 -3.07 1.70
C CYS A 13 13.72 -2.15 1.42
N HIS A 14 13.94 -1.00 0.77
CA HIS A 14 12.86 -0.03 0.50
C HIS A 14 12.08 0.38 1.75
N HIS A 15 12.75 0.47 2.90
CA HIS A 15 12.10 0.90 4.14
C HIS A 15 11.65 2.36 4.09
N GLY A 16 10.74 2.73 5.00
CA GLY A 16 10.25 4.09 5.16
C GLY A 16 11.36 5.12 5.43
N GLY A 17 11.08 6.39 5.14
CA GLY A 17 12.07 7.48 5.21
C GLY A 17 12.87 7.56 6.52
N ILE A 18 12.27 7.25 7.67
CA ILE A 18 12.96 7.24 8.97
C ILE A 18 14.07 6.18 9.03
N HIS A 19 13.83 4.98 8.50
CA HIS A 19 14.84 3.92 8.44
C HIS A 19 15.97 4.30 7.49
N THR A 20 15.64 4.91 6.34
CA THR A 20 16.65 5.44 5.41
C THR A 20 17.51 6.49 6.10
N THR A 21 16.92 7.43 6.85
CA THR A 21 17.70 8.42 7.63
C THR A 21 18.59 7.76 8.68
N SER A 22 18.07 6.78 9.42
CA SER A 22 18.87 6.05 10.42
C SER A 22 20.06 5.33 9.77
N LYS A 23 19.91 4.82 8.56
CA LYS A 23 20.99 4.15 7.81
C LYS A 23 22.06 5.14 7.38
N VAL A 24 21.65 6.28 6.82
CA VAL A 24 22.55 7.38 6.44
C VAL A 24 23.40 7.83 7.64
N LEU A 25 22.77 7.99 8.81
CA LEU A 25 23.46 8.31 10.06
C LEU A 25 24.45 7.22 10.49
N GLN A 26 24.08 5.95 10.40
CA GLN A 26 24.97 4.82 10.69
C GLN A 26 26.19 4.78 9.75
N CYS A 27 26.04 5.26 8.51
CA CYS A 27 27.12 5.40 7.56
C CYS A 27 28.00 6.65 7.80
N GLY A 28 27.71 7.45 8.83
CA GLY A 28 28.50 8.62 9.20
C GLY A 28 28.17 9.90 8.43
N TYR A 29 27.10 9.89 7.65
CA TYR A 29 26.66 11.08 6.92
C TYR A 29 25.60 11.85 7.70
N TYR A 30 25.63 13.17 7.58
CA TYR A 30 24.67 14.05 8.23
C TYR A 30 24.46 15.33 7.41
N TRP A 31 23.20 15.77 7.36
CA TRP A 31 22.83 17.12 6.94
C TRP A 31 21.47 17.48 7.55
N SER A 32 21.19 18.78 7.67
CA SER A 32 20.04 19.29 8.43
C SER A 32 18.68 18.86 7.88
N THR A 33 18.55 18.63 6.57
CA THR A 33 17.30 18.25 5.91
C THR A 33 17.15 16.75 5.66
N MET A 34 18.07 15.90 6.13
CA MET A 34 18.13 14.47 5.77
C MET A 34 16.84 13.69 6.05
N ILE A 35 16.11 14.05 7.11
CA ILE A 35 14.83 13.42 7.45
C ILE A 35 13.78 13.74 6.37
N ILE A 36 13.70 15.01 5.97
CA ILE A 36 12.75 15.47 4.95
C ILE A 36 13.11 14.84 3.61
N ASP A 37 14.38 14.86 3.24
CA ASP A 37 14.87 14.33 1.97
C ASP A 37 14.65 12.82 1.87
N SER A 38 14.93 12.07 2.95
CA SER A 38 14.66 10.62 3.03
C SER A 38 13.17 10.31 2.89
N HIS A 39 12.32 11.11 3.52
CA HIS A 39 10.87 10.93 3.45
C HIS A 39 10.30 11.26 2.08
N MET A 40 10.81 12.30 1.41
CA MET A 40 10.45 12.63 0.03
C MET A 40 10.88 11.53 -0.93
N LEU A 41 12.10 10.99 -0.77
CA LEU A 41 12.59 9.88 -1.58
C LEU A 41 11.71 8.62 -1.41
N TYR A 42 11.36 8.27 -0.18
CA TYR A 42 10.42 7.17 0.10
C TYR A 42 9.05 7.38 -0.58
N LYS A 43 8.50 8.60 -0.51
CA LYS A 43 7.22 8.93 -1.16
C LYS A 43 7.28 8.83 -2.68
N CYS A 44 8.40 9.21 -3.30
CA CYS A 44 8.58 9.16 -4.75
C CYS A 44 8.99 7.77 -5.27
N CYS A 45 9.40 6.85 -4.39
CA CYS A 45 9.82 5.51 -4.79
C CYS A 45 8.62 4.66 -5.24
N VAL A 46 8.57 4.32 -6.53
CA VAL A 46 7.48 3.51 -7.13
C VAL A 46 7.35 2.15 -6.45
N GLN A 47 8.46 1.46 -6.15
CA GLN A 47 8.41 0.15 -5.48
C GLN A 47 7.82 0.26 -4.07
N CYS A 48 8.18 1.30 -3.32
CA CYS A 48 7.59 1.58 -2.00
C CYS A 48 6.10 1.93 -2.09
N GLN A 49 5.66 2.61 -3.14
CA GLN A 49 4.24 2.92 -3.35
C GLN A 49 3.43 1.66 -3.70
N LEU A 50 4.00 0.77 -4.51
CA LEU A 50 3.35 -0.48 -4.91
C LEU A 50 3.30 -1.52 -3.79
N GLN A 51 4.37 -1.64 -2.99
CA GLN A 51 4.46 -2.58 -1.87
C GLN A 51 4.07 -1.97 -0.52
N GLY A 52 3.80 -0.66 -0.49
CA GLY A 52 3.44 0.06 0.71
C GLY A 52 2.21 -0.53 1.37
N SER A 53 2.22 -0.56 2.71
CA SER A 53 1.05 -0.98 3.46
C SER A 53 -0.14 -0.07 3.16
N ILE A 54 -1.34 -0.65 3.10
CA ILE A 54 -2.59 0.08 2.96
C ILE A 54 -2.65 1.11 4.10
N SER A 55 -2.71 2.40 3.73
CA SER A 55 -2.84 3.48 4.71
C SER A 55 -4.04 3.20 5.62
N ARG A 56 -3.93 3.55 6.91
CA ARG A 56 -5.03 3.42 7.87
C ARG A 56 -6.34 4.05 7.40
N ARG A 57 -6.26 5.05 6.51
CA ARG A 57 -7.44 5.68 5.88
C ARG A 57 -8.28 4.70 5.05
N TYR A 58 -7.66 3.68 4.46
CA TYR A 58 -8.33 2.68 3.62
C TYR A 58 -8.55 1.36 4.34
N VAL A 59 -8.21 1.27 5.63
CA VAL A 59 -8.56 0.11 6.44
C VAL A 59 -10.08 0.10 6.58
N LEU A 60 -10.71 -0.91 6.03
CA LEU A 60 -12.15 -1.12 6.18
C LEU A 60 -12.46 -1.35 7.67
N PRO A 61 -13.44 -0.64 8.25
CA PRO A 61 -13.86 -0.93 9.61
C PRO A 61 -14.38 -2.37 9.66
N LEU A 62 -13.84 -3.17 10.58
CA LEU A 62 -14.36 -4.49 10.89
C LEU A 62 -15.79 -4.33 11.43
N SER A 63 -16.80 -4.59 10.58
CA SER A 63 -18.18 -4.67 11.02
C SER A 63 -18.38 -5.98 11.79
N LYS A 64 -19.07 -5.90 12.93
CA LYS A 64 -19.49 -7.09 13.68
C LYS A 64 -20.45 -7.90 12.81
N ILE A 65 -20.33 -9.23 12.86
CA ILE A 65 -21.29 -10.15 12.24
C ILE A 65 -22.63 -9.92 12.96
N LEU A 66 -23.62 -9.44 12.22
CA LEU A 66 -25.01 -9.39 12.68
C LEU A 66 -25.60 -10.79 12.51
N GLU A 67 -26.26 -11.31 13.53
CA GLU A 67 -27.06 -12.54 13.45
C GLU A 67 -28.24 -12.25 12.51
N ILE A 68 -28.14 -12.75 11.28
CA ILE A 68 -29.04 -12.47 10.17
C ILE A 68 -29.95 -13.69 9.97
N ASP A 69 -31.26 -13.48 10.06
CA ASP A 69 -32.28 -14.48 9.73
C ASP A 69 -32.28 -14.78 8.22
N PHE A 70 -32.75 -15.96 7.80
CA PHE A 70 -32.48 -16.62 6.51
C PHE A 70 -32.81 -15.83 5.21
N PHE A 71 -33.38 -14.63 5.30
CA PHE A 71 -33.76 -13.78 4.16
C PHE A 71 -33.36 -12.30 4.28
N TYR A 72 -32.54 -11.91 5.27
CA TYR A 72 -32.30 -10.48 5.54
C TYR A 72 -31.43 -9.77 4.48
N VAL A 73 -30.57 -10.50 3.76
CA VAL A 73 -29.75 -9.96 2.67
C VAL A 73 -29.64 -10.97 1.54
N TRP A 74 -30.12 -10.60 0.35
CA TRP A 74 -29.87 -11.31 -0.91
C TRP A 74 -29.18 -10.39 -1.90
N GLY A 75 -28.04 -10.83 -2.42
CA GLY A 75 -27.33 -10.13 -3.49
C GLY A 75 -27.83 -10.62 -4.85
N ILE A 76 -28.19 -9.71 -5.75
CA ILE A 76 -28.42 -10.03 -7.16
C ILE A 76 -27.12 -9.79 -7.90
N TYR A 77 -26.58 -10.82 -8.55
CA TYR A 77 -25.42 -10.70 -9.41
C TYR A 77 -25.77 -11.11 -10.84
N PHE A 78 -25.39 -10.28 -11.80
CA PHE A 78 -25.51 -10.61 -13.21
C PHE A 78 -24.26 -11.35 -13.67
N MET A 79 -24.43 -12.62 -14.00
CA MET A 79 -23.41 -13.36 -14.74
C MET A 79 -23.47 -13.00 -16.22
N GLY A 80 -22.33 -13.00 -16.91
CA GLY A 80 -22.26 -12.82 -18.36
C GLY A 80 -21.09 -11.94 -18.81
N PRO A 81 -20.70 -12.01 -20.09
CA PRO A 81 -21.56 -12.23 -21.25
C PRO A 81 -21.85 -13.71 -21.54
N PHE A 82 -23.14 -14.05 -21.65
CA PHE A 82 -23.57 -15.36 -22.16
C PHE A 82 -23.69 -15.34 -23.69
N PRO A 83 -23.48 -16.47 -24.39
CA PRO A 83 -23.86 -16.61 -25.79
C PRO A 83 -25.33 -16.22 -25.98
N ARG A 84 -25.66 -15.62 -27.13
CA ARG A 84 -27.04 -15.17 -27.41
C ARG A 84 -28.01 -16.34 -27.30
N SER A 85 -28.79 -16.38 -26.23
CA SER A 85 -30.07 -17.07 -26.19
C SER A 85 -31.10 -16.11 -26.76
N PHE A 86 -31.91 -16.55 -27.73
CA PHE A 86 -32.86 -15.69 -28.46
C PHE A 86 -34.07 -15.22 -27.61
N GLY A 87 -33.89 -15.04 -26.30
CA GLY A 87 -34.92 -14.65 -25.34
C GLY A 87 -36.11 -15.61 -25.28
N ASN A 88 -37.02 -15.38 -24.34
CA ASN A 88 -38.38 -15.90 -24.45
C ASN A 88 -39.27 -14.77 -24.99
N LYS A 89 -40.11 -15.07 -25.98
CA LYS A 89 -41.20 -14.17 -26.42
C LYS A 89 -42.32 -14.15 -25.39
#